data_AF-A0A317SS47-F1
#
_entry.id   AF-A0A317SS47-F1
#
_cell.length_a   1.000
_cell.length_b   1.000
_cell.length_c   1.000
_cell.angle_alpha   90.00
_cell.angle_beta   90.00
_cell.angle_gamma   90.00
#
_symmetry.space_group_name_H-M   'P 1'
#
loop_
_entity.id
_entity.type
_entity.pdbx_description
1 polymer ?
#
loop_
_entity_poly.entity_id
_entity_poly.type
_entity_poly.pdbx_seq_one_letter_code
_entity_poly.pdbx_strand_id
1 'polypeptide(L)'
;MFWGSTLWCVPLQKAIAKDRISWERTGWILQMVWEAVYLGVVIEYTLWKDWPWIQTVFIVLHCLVSLMKQHSHAFYNGHLSGVHKRLQSLERKLAELKALDTSEPNARHLVRTGSADSGVDIREASEEKEELDSVQVEDFERVIVEEVAACKGELSSHVEDGDGPAVVYPHNLTWWNYFEYIHFPTCVPSSHIHSLIYPKTNGNSVIYELAYPRTTTINWHYVLEKTTATFGVLGIMIVVSQHLILPVVLQTHALRLLPLSSRLQAFPYILLDLVFPFMIEYLMVWYLIWELILNVLAELTFFADHGFYGPWWNSATWGAFARDWNTPVHNFLHRHVYHSSISAWHVSRGTAAVITFLLSALVHELVMWSLFKRLRGYLFFMMMLQIPLVNAGRTGWLKGRETLGNVLFWWGVYTAPSLLCSLYLII
;
A
#
# COMPACT_ATOMS: atom_id res chain seq x y z
N MET A 1 17.50 11.29 11.57
CA MET A 1 16.88 12.43 10.85
C MET A 1 15.61 11.98 10.11
N PHE A 2 15.68 10.98 9.23
CA PHE A 2 14.55 10.55 8.37
C PHE A 2 13.31 9.98 9.11
N TRP A 3 13.51 9.19 10.17
CA TRP A 3 12.41 8.71 11.01
C TRP A 3 11.82 9.78 11.93
N GLY A 4 12.53 10.90 12.15
CA GLY A 4 12.01 12.01 12.95
C GLY A 4 11.00 12.85 12.17
N SER A 5 11.17 12.97 10.85
CA SER A 5 10.22 13.68 9.98
C SER A 5 8.88 12.95 9.85
N THR A 6 8.84 11.63 9.95
CA THR A 6 7.59 10.86 9.84
C THR A 6 6.63 11.17 11.00
N LEU A 7 7.16 11.59 12.15
CA LEU A 7 6.41 11.98 13.35
C LEU A 7 5.41 13.12 13.11
N TRP A 8 5.55 13.90 12.03
CA TRP A 8 4.58 14.93 11.63
C TRP A 8 3.15 14.40 11.44
N CYS A 9 2.99 13.12 11.09
CA CYS A 9 1.66 12.54 10.88
C CYS A 9 0.80 12.55 12.15
N VAL A 10 1.38 12.37 13.34
CA VAL A 10 0.64 12.32 14.62
C VAL A 10 0.02 13.66 15.02
N PRO A 11 0.74 14.81 15.08
CA PRO A 11 0.15 16.09 15.44
C PRO A 11 -0.89 16.55 14.41
N LEU A 12 -0.67 16.27 13.12
CA LEU A 12 -1.66 16.56 12.07
C LEU A 12 -2.97 15.80 12.33
N GLN A 13 -2.90 14.49 12.56
CA GLN A 13 -4.08 13.67 12.83
C GLN A 13 -4.75 14.03 14.16
N LYS A 14 -3.99 14.39 15.20
CA LYS A 14 -4.54 14.93 16.46
C LYS A 14 -5.29 16.25 16.26
N ALA A 15 -4.81 17.12 15.37
CA ALA A 15 -5.51 18.37 15.05
C ALA A 15 -6.82 18.11 14.29
N ILE A 16 -6.83 17.10 13.41
CA ILE A 16 -8.03 16.67 12.67
C ILE A 16 -9.05 16.04 13.63
N ALA A 17 -8.61 15.17 14.55
CA ALA A 17 -9.47 14.54 15.54
C ALA A 17 -10.10 15.53 16.54
N LYS A 18 -9.49 16.70 16.74
CA LYS A 18 -10.00 17.79 17.59
C LYS A 18 -10.83 18.82 16.81
N ASP A 19 -11.24 18.50 15.58
CA ASP A 19 -12.01 19.37 14.70
C ASP A 19 -11.38 20.73 14.37
N ARG A 20 -10.07 20.89 14.61
CA ARG A 20 -9.35 22.13 14.26
C ARG A 20 -9.08 22.23 12.76
N ILE A 21 -8.98 21.09 12.09
CA ILE A 21 -8.67 20.97 10.66
C ILE A 21 -9.62 19.93 10.06
N SER A 22 -10.26 20.25 8.93
CA SER A 22 -11.04 19.26 8.18
C SER A 22 -10.11 18.45 7.27
N TRP A 23 -10.19 17.12 7.35
CA TRP A 23 -9.45 16.22 6.46
C TRP A 23 -9.77 16.50 4.98
N GLU A 24 -11.06 16.61 4.64
CA GLU A 24 -11.56 16.77 3.26
C GLU A 24 -11.11 18.06 2.58
N ARG A 25 -10.89 19.14 3.35
CA ARG A 25 -10.53 20.45 2.79
C ARG A 25 -9.04 20.72 2.84
N THR A 26 -8.41 20.52 3.99
CA THR A 26 -7.06 21.05 4.25
C THR A 26 -6.10 19.96 4.71
N GLY A 27 -6.58 18.95 5.45
CA GLY A 27 -5.74 17.90 6.02
C GLY A 27 -4.99 17.09 4.95
N TRP A 28 -5.69 16.65 3.89
CA TRP A 28 -5.05 15.88 2.83
C TRP A 28 -4.03 16.72 2.04
N ILE A 29 -4.31 18.00 1.79
CA ILE A 29 -3.40 18.91 1.07
C ILE A 29 -2.10 19.10 1.86
N LEU A 30 -2.22 19.38 3.16
CA LEU A 30 -1.06 19.53 4.04
C LEU A 30 -0.21 18.25 4.06
N GLN A 31 -0.85 17.09 4.08
CA GLN A 31 -0.15 15.81 4.01
C GLN A 31 0.58 15.62 2.67
N MET A 32 -0.06 15.91 1.54
CA MET A 32 0.58 15.77 0.22
C MET A 32 1.77 16.73 0.05
N VAL A 33 1.62 17.98 0.50
CA VAL A 33 2.71 18.96 0.48
C VAL A 33 3.87 18.48 1.35
N TRP A 34 3.58 17.95 2.53
CA TRP A 34 4.60 17.38 3.41
C TRP A 34 5.32 16.19 2.76
N GLU A 35 4.59 15.25 2.17
CA GLU A 35 5.16 14.07 1.48
C GLU A 35 6.06 14.47 0.30
N ALA A 36 5.64 15.48 -0.49
CA ALA A 36 6.42 16.00 -1.60
C ALA A 36 7.72 16.67 -1.12
N VAL A 37 7.66 17.49 -0.07
CA VAL A 37 8.84 18.11 0.54
C VAL A 37 9.76 17.06 1.14
N TYR A 38 9.21 16.08 1.86
CA TYR A 38 9.97 14.98 2.46
C TYR A 38 10.73 14.20 1.38
N LEU A 39 10.06 13.79 0.29
CA LEU A 39 10.70 13.08 -0.80
C LEU A 39 11.78 13.93 -1.48
N GLY A 40 11.46 15.19 -1.79
CA GLY A 40 12.39 16.13 -2.44
C GLY A 40 13.66 16.35 -1.63
N VAL A 41 13.53 16.64 -0.33
CA VAL A 41 14.65 16.87 0.58
C VAL A 41 15.54 15.63 0.69
N VAL A 42 14.96 14.43 0.80
CA VAL A 42 15.76 13.21 0.92
C VAL A 42 16.52 12.92 -0.37
N ILE A 43 15.87 13.05 -1.53
CA ILE A 43 16.54 12.84 -2.82
C ILE A 43 17.64 13.87 -3.02
N GLU A 44 17.35 15.16 -2.81
CA GLU A 44 18.35 16.23 -2.92
C GLU A 44 19.54 15.99 -1.99
N TYR A 45 19.28 15.54 -0.76
CA TYR A 45 20.33 15.19 0.20
C TYR A 45 21.20 14.03 -0.30
N THR A 46 20.61 13.00 -0.90
CA THR A 46 21.37 11.87 -1.47
C THR A 46 22.21 12.29 -2.69
N LEU A 47 21.73 13.24 -3.48
CA LEU A 47 22.46 13.78 -4.62
C LEU A 47 23.61 14.69 -4.18
N TRP A 48 23.41 15.47 -3.12
CA TRP A 48 24.42 16.41 -2.60
C TRP A 48 25.59 15.72 -1.88
N LYS A 49 25.33 14.64 -1.14
CA LYS A 49 26.33 14.03 -0.26
C LYS A 49 27.27 13.03 -0.94
N ASP A 50 27.05 12.72 -2.22
CA ASP A 50 27.89 11.84 -3.05
C ASP A 50 28.22 10.47 -2.41
N TRP A 51 27.25 9.86 -1.73
CA TRP A 51 27.45 8.57 -1.07
C TRP A 51 27.69 7.39 -2.02
N PRO A 52 28.37 6.32 -1.54
CA PRO A 52 28.43 5.05 -2.24
C PRO A 52 27.03 4.52 -2.57
N TRP A 53 26.91 3.86 -3.73
CA TRP A 53 25.61 3.43 -4.27
C TRP A 53 24.77 2.62 -3.28
N ILE A 54 25.38 1.72 -2.49
CA ILE A 54 24.68 0.89 -1.48
C ILE A 54 23.96 1.77 -0.44
N GLN A 55 24.64 2.78 0.08
CA GLN A 55 24.09 3.69 1.08
C GLN A 55 22.96 4.53 0.47
N THR A 56 23.15 4.99 -0.76
CA THR A 56 22.13 5.73 -1.50
C THR A 56 20.87 4.89 -1.72
N VAL A 57 21.00 3.66 -2.21
CA VAL A 57 19.85 2.75 -2.38
C VAL A 57 19.15 2.51 -1.07
N PHE A 58 19.91 2.19 -0.01
CA PHE A 58 19.35 1.93 1.30
C PHE A 58 18.48 3.10 1.76
N ILE A 59 19.00 4.33 1.68
CA ILE A 59 18.30 5.52 2.17
C ILE A 59 17.10 5.87 1.29
N VAL A 60 17.22 5.78 -0.04
CA VAL A 60 16.12 6.03 -0.97
C VAL A 60 15.00 5.00 -0.77
N LEU A 61 15.32 3.72 -0.66
CA LEU A 61 14.31 2.68 -0.41
C LEU A 61 13.61 2.87 0.94
N HIS A 62 14.34 3.17 2.02
CA HIS A 62 13.75 3.45 3.32
C HIS A 62 12.90 4.74 3.31
N CYS A 63 13.29 5.73 2.50
CA CYS A 63 12.51 6.92 2.28
C CYS A 63 11.17 6.60 1.60
N LEU A 64 11.20 5.81 0.53
CA LEU A 64 9.99 5.41 -0.20
C LEU A 64 9.05 4.58 0.68
N VAL A 65 9.57 3.61 1.42
CA VAL A 65 8.76 2.81 2.37
C VAL A 65 8.15 3.72 3.43
N SER A 66 8.94 4.63 4.00
CA SER A 66 8.47 5.60 4.99
C SER A 66 7.40 6.55 4.43
N LEU A 67 7.53 6.99 3.17
CA LEU A 67 6.53 7.81 2.49
C LEU A 67 5.22 7.04 2.31
N MET A 68 5.28 5.80 1.83
CA MET A 68 4.09 4.97 1.68
C MET A 68 3.39 4.73 3.04
N LYS A 69 4.16 4.49 4.11
CA LYS A 69 3.63 4.35 5.46
C LYS A 69 2.97 5.64 5.99
N GLN A 70 3.63 6.79 5.81
CA GLN A 70 3.05 8.09 6.17
C GLN A 70 1.72 8.33 5.44
N HIS A 71 1.71 8.09 4.13
CA HIS A 71 0.54 8.24 3.28
C HIS A 71 -0.62 7.38 3.75
N SER A 72 -0.35 6.09 4.01
CA SER A 72 -1.41 5.20 4.44
C SER A 72 -1.96 5.54 5.83
N HIS A 73 -1.07 5.83 6.79
CA HIS A 73 -1.49 6.25 8.13
C HIS A 73 -2.35 7.51 8.07
N ALA A 74 -1.95 8.51 7.29
CA ALA A 74 -2.70 9.75 7.18
C ALA A 74 -4.05 9.55 6.48
N PHE A 75 -4.09 8.80 5.39
CA PHE A 75 -5.30 8.54 4.62
C PHE A 75 -6.34 7.75 5.42
N TYR A 76 -5.90 6.68 6.10
CA TYR A 76 -6.80 5.85 6.88
C TYR A 76 -7.35 6.58 8.12
N ASN A 77 -6.51 7.26 8.90
CA ASN A 77 -7.00 8.08 10.02
C ASN A 77 -7.86 9.26 9.55
N GLY A 78 -7.56 9.81 8.37
CA GLY A 78 -8.41 10.80 7.72
C GLY A 78 -9.82 10.28 7.43
N HIS A 79 -9.91 9.06 6.89
CA HIS A 79 -11.20 8.38 6.70
C HIS A 79 -11.92 8.11 8.03
N LEU A 80 -11.22 7.56 9.04
CA LEU A 80 -11.79 7.35 10.38
C LEU A 80 -12.28 8.64 11.02
N SER A 81 -11.61 9.77 10.78
CA SER A 81 -12.08 11.08 11.26
C SER A 81 -13.43 11.48 10.65
N GLY A 82 -13.68 11.14 9.38
CA GLY A 82 -14.95 11.35 8.71
C GLY A 82 -16.05 10.45 9.28
N VAL A 83 -15.75 9.16 9.49
CA VAL A 83 -16.67 8.21 10.12
C VAL A 83 -16.99 8.64 11.56
N HIS A 84 -16.01 9.13 12.32
CA HIS A 84 -16.21 9.65 13.68
C HIS A 84 -17.17 10.85 13.70
N LYS A 85 -17.02 11.78 12.75
CA LYS A 85 -17.94 12.93 12.60
C LYS A 85 -19.35 12.50 12.24
N ARG A 86 -19.47 11.53 11.32
CA ARG A 86 -20.77 10.94 10.95
C ARG A 86 -21.42 10.30 12.16
N LEU A 87 -20.67 9.52 12.94
CA LEU A 87 -21.15 8.89 14.18
C LEU A 87 -21.67 9.93 15.17
N GLN A 88 -20.90 10.98 15.46
CA GLN A 88 -21.33 12.06 16.36
C GLN A 88 -22.62 12.75 15.86
N SER A 89 -22.74 12.96 14.54
CA SER A 89 -23.97 13.52 13.96
C SER A 89 -25.17 12.59 14.09
N LEU A 90 -24.97 11.27 13.93
CA LEU A 90 -26.04 10.27 14.08
C LEU A 90 -26.47 10.13 15.53
N GLU A 91 -25.53 10.09 16.47
CA GLU A 91 -25.82 10.04 17.91
C GLU A 91 -26.56 11.30 18.38
N ARG A 92 -26.22 12.48 17.85
CA ARG A 92 -26.98 13.71 18.13
C ARG A 92 -28.41 13.63 17.61
N LYS A 93 -28.61 13.18 16.37
CA LYS A 93 -29.96 13.00 15.79
C LYS A 93 -30.79 11.98 16.59
N LEU A 94 -30.16 10.88 17.01
CA LEU A 94 -30.79 9.87 17.86
C LEU A 94 -31.20 10.44 19.21
N ALA A 95 -30.34 11.26 19.84
CA ALA A 95 -30.65 11.92 21.10
C ALA A 95 -31.80 12.94 20.95
N GLU A 96 -31.84 13.69 19.85
CA GLU A 96 -32.95 14.60 19.51
C GLU A 96 -34.27 13.84 19.33
N LEU A 97 -34.27 12.72 18.59
CA LEU A 97 -35.46 11.87 18.41
C LEU A 97 -35.98 11.31 19.74
N LYS A 98 -35.08 10.82 20.60
CA LYS A 98 -35.45 10.32 21.94
C LYS A 98 -35.97 11.41 22.86
N ALA A 99 -35.45 12.63 22.74
CA ALA A 99 -35.95 13.79 23.49
C ALA A 99 -37.35 14.22 23.02
N LEU A 100 -37.63 14.11 21.71
CA LEU A 100 -38.95 14.36 21.12
C LEU A 100 -39.99 13.33 21.54
N ASP A 101 -39.59 12.07 21.72
CA ASP A 101 -40.48 10.99 22.19
C ASP A 101 -40.79 11.10 23.70
N THR A 102 -39.89 11.68 24.49
CA THR A 102 -40.10 11.92 25.92
C THR A 102 -40.85 13.21 26.25
N SER A 103 -40.98 14.15 25.32
CA SER A 103 -41.86 15.32 25.45
C SER A 103 -43.29 14.95 25.04
N GLU A 104 -44.27 15.23 25.91
CA GLU A 104 -45.70 14.95 25.69
C GLU A 104 -46.21 15.31 24.26
N PRO A 105 -47.21 14.58 23.74
CA PRO A 105 -47.68 14.67 22.35
C PRO A 105 -48.10 16.08 21.88
N ASN A 106 -48.34 17.01 22.80
CA ASN A 106 -48.77 18.38 22.52
C ASN A 106 -47.69 19.30 21.90
N ALA A 107 -46.41 18.92 21.91
CA ALA A 107 -45.36 19.72 21.25
C ALA A 107 -45.31 19.54 19.72
N ARG A 108 -45.94 18.48 19.17
CA ARG A 108 -45.94 18.17 17.72
C ARG A 108 -46.70 19.20 16.89
N HIS A 109 -47.64 19.93 17.50
CA HIS A 109 -48.56 20.80 16.78
C HIS A 109 -48.04 22.24 16.58
N LEU A 110 -47.03 22.68 17.35
CA LEU A 110 -46.62 24.10 17.38
C LEU A 110 -45.49 24.46 16.41
N VAL A 111 -44.71 23.49 15.94
CA VAL A 111 -43.61 23.74 14.98
C VAL A 111 -44.10 23.69 13.53
N ARG A 112 -45.19 22.96 13.26
CA ARG A 112 -45.70 22.74 11.90
C ARG A 112 -46.50 23.93 11.34
N THR A 113 -46.95 24.87 12.17
CA THR A 113 -47.68 26.08 11.74
C THR A 113 -46.78 27.21 11.25
N GLY A 114 -45.45 27.10 11.36
CA GLY A 114 -44.51 28.11 10.88
C GLY A 114 -44.22 28.08 9.37
N SER A 115 -44.72 27.09 8.63
CA SER A 115 -44.38 26.91 7.20
C SER A 115 -45.47 26.20 6.43
N ALA A 116 -46.61 26.85 6.19
CA ALA A 116 -47.39 26.76 4.93
C ALA A 116 -48.72 27.50 5.10
N ASP A 117 -48.68 28.80 4.86
CA ASP A 117 -49.80 29.56 4.32
C ASP A 117 -50.04 29.09 2.88
N SER A 118 -51.03 28.23 2.66
CA SER A 118 -51.76 28.10 1.40
C SER A 118 -52.96 27.20 1.64
N GLY A 119 -54.14 27.82 1.75
CA GLY A 119 -55.39 27.15 2.09
C GLY A 119 -55.77 26.05 1.11
N VAL A 120 -56.07 24.87 1.65
CA VAL A 120 -57.00 23.89 1.09
C VAL A 120 -57.70 23.21 2.27
N ASP A 121 -59.03 23.26 2.24
CA ASP A 121 -59.96 22.58 3.14
C ASP A 121 -59.76 21.06 3.07
N ILE A 122 -59.43 20.42 4.20
CA ILE A 122 -59.50 18.95 4.34
C ILE A 122 -60.05 18.63 5.73
N ARG A 123 -61.39 18.50 5.80
CA ARG A 123 -62.07 17.71 6.83
C ARG A 123 -62.25 16.31 6.24
N GLU A 124 -61.95 15.29 7.04
CA GLU A 124 -61.92 13.84 6.69
C GLU A 124 -60.62 13.32 6.04
N ALA A 125 -59.52 13.34 6.80
CA ALA A 125 -58.34 12.48 6.59
C ALA A 125 -57.46 12.37 7.86
N SER A 126 -58.06 12.35 9.05
CA SER A 126 -57.33 12.56 10.31
C SER A 126 -56.96 11.29 11.08
N GLU A 127 -57.36 10.09 10.64
CA GLU A 127 -57.05 8.85 11.39
C GLU A 127 -56.08 7.92 10.64
N GLU A 128 -55.97 7.98 9.32
CA GLU A 128 -55.01 7.14 8.55
C GLU A 128 -53.60 7.76 8.39
N LYS A 129 -53.40 9.02 8.79
CA LYS A 129 -52.12 9.73 8.61
C LYS A 129 -51.20 9.69 9.84
N GLU A 130 -51.73 9.33 11.02
CA GLU A 130 -50.96 9.25 12.26
C GLU A 130 -50.32 7.86 12.49
N GLU A 131 -50.96 6.77 12.06
CA GLU A 131 -50.38 5.41 12.16
C GLU A 131 -49.28 5.14 11.11
N LEU A 132 -49.30 5.85 9.97
CA LEU A 132 -48.24 5.73 8.96
C LEU A 132 -46.96 6.47 9.39
N ASP A 133 -47.08 7.51 10.22
CA ASP A 133 -45.95 8.35 10.68
C ASP A 133 -45.17 7.68 11.83
N SER A 134 -45.83 6.94 12.74
CA SER A 134 -45.15 6.24 13.85
C SER A 134 -44.29 5.07 13.37
N VAL A 135 -44.79 4.27 12.42
CA VAL A 135 -44.03 3.16 11.81
C VAL A 135 -42.82 3.68 11.02
N GLN A 136 -42.95 4.83 10.34
CA GLN A 136 -41.84 5.46 9.61
C GLN A 136 -40.77 6.01 10.55
N VAL A 137 -41.15 6.55 11.71
CA VAL A 137 -40.20 7.04 12.73
C VAL A 137 -39.45 5.88 13.38
N GLU A 138 -40.13 4.77 13.70
CA GLU A 138 -39.50 3.55 14.23
C GLU A 138 -38.56 2.90 13.20
N ASP A 139 -38.98 2.81 11.93
CA ASP A 139 -38.13 2.31 10.85
C ASP A 139 -36.90 3.22 10.63
N PHE A 140 -37.07 4.54 10.72
CA PHE A 140 -35.97 5.50 10.62
C PHE A 140 -35.00 5.42 11.81
N GLU A 141 -35.51 5.25 13.04
CA GLU A 141 -34.68 5.00 14.22
C GLU A 141 -33.89 3.70 14.08
N ARG A 142 -34.52 2.62 13.60
CA ARG A 142 -33.83 1.35 13.34
C ARG A 142 -32.67 1.53 12.36
N VAL A 143 -32.88 2.24 11.25
CA VAL A 143 -31.84 2.54 10.26
C VAL A 143 -30.70 3.36 10.89
N ILE A 144 -31.01 4.38 11.70
CA ILE A 144 -29.97 5.16 12.40
C ILE A 144 -29.17 4.30 13.37
N VAL A 145 -29.83 3.42 14.13
CA VAL A 145 -29.16 2.52 15.09
C VAL A 145 -28.25 1.53 14.36
N GLU A 146 -28.69 0.97 13.23
CA GLU A 146 -27.88 0.11 12.37
C GLU A 146 -26.67 0.87 11.80
N GLU A 147 -26.85 2.10 11.31
CA GLU A 147 -25.75 2.94 10.84
C GLU A 147 -24.78 3.32 11.96
N VAL A 148 -25.26 3.61 13.17
CA VAL A 148 -24.44 3.87 14.36
C VAL A 148 -23.62 2.64 14.73
N ALA A 149 -24.23 1.45 14.70
CA ALA A 149 -23.53 0.19 14.94
C ALA A 149 -22.46 -0.07 13.88
N ALA A 150 -22.76 0.16 12.60
CA ALA A 150 -21.79 0.06 11.51
C ALA A 150 -20.62 1.03 11.69
N CYS A 151 -20.89 2.30 11.99
CA CYS A 151 -19.85 3.29 12.25
C CYS A 151 -18.98 2.92 13.47
N LYS A 152 -19.59 2.44 14.56
CA LYS A 152 -18.88 1.97 15.76
C LYS A 152 -18.00 0.76 15.46
N GLY A 153 -18.48 -0.16 14.63
CA GLY A 153 -17.70 -1.28 14.10
C GLY A 153 -16.45 -0.79 13.38
N GLU A 154 -16.61 0.10 12.40
CA GLU A 154 -15.50 0.66 11.60
C GLU A 154 -14.48 1.47 12.43
N LEU A 155 -14.93 2.15 13.49
CA LEU A 155 -14.07 2.95 14.40
C LEU A 155 -13.28 2.12 15.40
N SER A 156 -13.64 0.85 15.56
CA SER A 156 -13.00 -0.12 16.45
C SER A 156 -12.18 -1.12 15.65
N SER A 157 -11.03 -1.54 16.18
CA SER A 157 -10.33 -2.68 15.60
C SER A 157 -11.19 -3.95 15.75
N HIS A 158 -11.62 -4.53 14.62
CA HIS A 158 -12.20 -5.88 14.61
C HIS A 158 -11.12 -6.90 14.97
N VAL A 159 -10.98 -7.22 16.26
CA VAL A 159 -10.21 -8.39 16.72
C VAL A 159 -11.23 -9.46 17.03
N GLU A 160 -11.44 -10.39 16.08
CA GLU A 160 -12.42 -11.48 16.24
C GLU A 160 -11.97 -12.53 17.28
N ASP A 161 -10.73 -12.51 17.75
CA ASP A 161 -10.24 -13.43 18.78
C ASP A 161 -9.35 -12.72 19.80
N GLY A 162 -9.98 -12.20 20.86
CA GLY A 162 -9.50 -12.11 22.27
C GLY A 162 -8.07 -11.72 22.69
N ASP A 163 -7.10 -11.51 21.80
CA ASP A 163 -5.67 -11.51 22.16
C ASP A 163 -4.96 -10.15 21.98
N GLY A 164 -5.73 -9.06 21.90
CA GLY A 164 -5.19 -7.70 21.84
C GLY A 164 -6.13 -6.63 22.42
N PRO A 165 -5.60 -5.52 22.95
CA PRO A 165 -6.44 -4.41 23.40
C PRO A 165 -7.20 -3.83 22.20
N ALA A 166 -8.52 -3.71 22.30
CA ALA A 166 -9.34 -3.07 21.28
C ALA A 166 -8.87 -1.62 21.08
N VAL A 167 -8.28 -1.33 19.92
CA VAL A 167 -7.81 0.00 19.57
C VAL A 167 -8.96 0.74 18.91
N VAL A 168 -9.41 1.82 19.55
CA VAL A 168 -10.55 2.62 19.10
C VAL A 168 -10.08 4.02 18.72
N TYR A 169 -10.56 4.53 17.59
CA TYR A 169 -10.36 5.92 17.21
C TYR A 169 -11.26 6.85 18.06
N PRO A 170 -10.77 7.98 18.61
CA PRO A 170 -9.47 8.64 18.36
C PRO A 170 -8.35 8.29 19.36
N HIS A 171 -8.55 7.33 20.27
CA HIS A 171 -7.55 6.93 21.27
C HIS A 171 -6.31 6.26 20.66
N ASN A 172 -6.41 5.80 19.41
CA ASN A 172 -5.29 5.24 18.65
C ASN A 172 -4.19 6.26 18.33
N LEU A 173 -4.47 7.57 18.34
CA LEU A 173 -3.54 8.64 17.96
C LEU A 173 -2.47 8.92 19.03
N THR A 174 -1.72 7.89 19.42
CA THR A 174 -0.59 8.00 20.34
C THR A 174 0.73 7.96 19.58
N TRP A 175 1.76 8.56 20.17
CA TRP A 175 3.12 8.46 19.63
C TRP A 175 3.62 7.01 19.63
N TRP A 176 3.19 6.21 20.60
CA TRP A 176 3.56 4.81 20.74
C TRP A 176 2.96 3.95 19.62
N ASN A 177 1.67 4.08 19.33
CA ASN A 177 1.04 3.33 18.24
C ASN A 177 1.69 3.68 16.88
N TYR A 178 1.96 4.96 16.64
CA TYR A 178 2.66 5.37 15.42
C TYR A 178 4.08 4.79 15.33
N PHE A 179 4.80 4.76 16.46
CA PHE A 179 6.14 4.17 16.52
C PHE A 179 6.12 2.66 16.30
N GLU A 180 5.14 1.94 16.84
CA GLU A 180 4.96 0.51 16.57
C GLU A 180 4.71 0.26 15.06
N TYR A 181 3.75 0.98 14.48
CA TYR A 181 3.42 0.87 13.05
C TYR A 181 4.62 1.14 12.13
N ILE A 182 5.43 2.16 12.46
CA ILE A 182 6.54 2.53 11.59
C ILE A 182 7.67 1.50 11.61
N HIS A 183 7.83 0.77 12.73
CA HIS A 183 8.86 -0.28 12.90
C HIS A 183 8.38 -1.67 12.52
N PHE A 184 7.08 -1.92 12.45
CA PHE A 184 6.61 -3.21 11.94
C PHE A 184 7.14 -3.45 10.53
N PRO A 185 7.70 -4.64 10.24
CA PRO A 185 7.92 -5.11 8.87
C PRO A 185 6.55 -5.46 8.34
N THR A 186 5.92 -4.43 7.80
CA THR A 186 4.52 -4.44 7.40
C THR A 186 4.28 -5.58 6.39
N CYS A 187 3.19 -6.36 6.57
CA CYS A 187 3.08 -7.83 6.37
C CYS A 187 1.79 -8.50 6.90
N VAL A 188 0.58 -7.89 6.95
CA VAL A 188 -0.64 -8.73 7.09
C VAL A 188 -1.05 -9.24 5.70
N PRO A 189 -1.09 -10.53 5.41
CA PRO A 189 -2.27 -11.06 4.73
C PRO A 189 -3.01 -12.07 5.60
N SER A 190 -4.27 -11.73 5.92
CA SER A 190 -5.27 -12.65 6.47
C SER A 190 -5.21 -13.99 5.73
N SER A 191 -4.59 -14.98 6.36
CA SER A 191 -4.49 -16.33 5.82
C SER A 191 -5.88 -16.90 5.69
N HIS A 192 -6.13 -17.50 4.53
CA HIS A 192 -7.28 -18.33 4.20
C HIS A 192 -7.73 -19.20 5.38
N ILE A 193 -8.84 -18.83 6.02
CA ILE A 193 -10.01 -19.66 6.38
C ILE A 193 -11.15 -18.66 6.67
N HIS A 194 -12.41 -19.08 6.54
CA HIS A 194 -13.62 -18.27 6.66
C HIS A 194 -13.91 -17.29 5.51
N SER A 195 -14.35 -17.85 4.38
CA SER A 195 -15.34 -17.19 3.52
C SER A 195 -16.73 -17.68 3.93
N LEU A 196 -17.54 -16.79 4.47
CA LEU A 196 -19.00 -16.73 4.35
C LEU A 196 -19.42 -15.62 5.31
N ILE A 197 -20.20 -14.66 4.82
CA ILE A 197 -21.00 -13.66 5.56
C ILE A 197 -20.55 -12.18 5.42
N TYR A 198 -19.27 -11.79 5.27
CA TYR A 198 -18.93 -10.36 5.03
C TYR A 198 -17.79 -10.13 4.00
N PRO A 199 -17.87 -9.11 3.13
CA PRO A 199 -16.81 -8.82 2.16
C PRO A 199 -15.55 -8.32 2.87
N LYS A 200 -14.57 -9.22 2.97
CA LYS A 200 -13.23 -9.05 3.54
C LYS A 200 -12.54 -7.76 3.09
N THR A 201 -12.27 -6.85 4.03
CA THR A 201 -11.21 -5.84 3.90
C THR A 201 -9.85 -6.51 4.10
N ASN A 202 -9.13 -6.71 3.01
CA ASN A 202 -7.78 -7.27 3.00
C ASN A 202 -6.78 -6.28 3.64
N GLY A 203 -6.46 -6.48 4.92
CA GLY A 203 -5.38 -5.75 5.57
C GLY A 203 -4.03 -6.16 5.03
N ASN A 204 -3.26 -5.19 4.52
CA ASN A 204 -1.96 -5.44 3.90
C ASN A 204 -0.97 -4.26 4.04
N SER A 205 -0.04 -4.37 4.98
CA SER A 205 1.41 -4.31 4.75
C SER A 205 2.16 -3.11 4.16
N VAL A 206 1.47 -2.09 3.71
CA VAL A 206 1.82 -0.69 3.99
C VAL A 206 0.57 0.05 4.45
N ILE A 207 -0.56 -0.68 4.51
CA ILE A 207 -1.84 -0.19 4.93
C ILE A 207 -1.82 -0.11 6.46
N TYR A 208 -2.00 1.09 6.98
CA TYR A 208 -2.22 1.29 8.40
C TYR A 208 -3.58 0.69 8.80
N GLU A 209 -3.59 -0.10 9.87
CA GLU A 209 -4.78 -0.69 10.49
C GLU A 209 -4.78 -0.38 11.99
N LEU A 210 -5.96 -0.42 12.63
CA LEU A 210 -6.09 -0.11 14.05
C LEU A 210 -5.42 -1.15 14.95
N ALA A 211 -5.45 -2.43 14.56
CA ALA A 211 -4.80 -3.52 15.26
C ALA A 211 -4.13 -4.47 14.27
N TYR A 212 -3.07 -5.12 14.73
CA TYR A 212 -2.31 -6.11 13.98
C TYR A 212 -2.28 -7.43 14.76
N PRO A 213 -2.33 -8.59 14.08
CA PRO A 213 -2.20 -9.88 14.75
C PRO A 213 -0.78 -10.00 15.33
N ARG A 214 -0.69 -10.37 16.62
CA ARG A 214 0.57 -10.44 17.37
C ARG A 214 0.89 -11.87 17.80
N THR A 215 2.18 -12.20 17.85
CA THR A 215 2.67 -13.41 18.51
C THR A 215 2.89 -13.14 20.00
N THR A 216 2.73 -14.17 20.83
CA THR A 216 2.88 -14.06 22.29
C THR A 216 4.33 -14.19 22.75
N THR A 217 5.19 -14.84 21.97
CA THR A 217 6.59 -15.12 22.32
C THR A 217 7.49 -15.00 21.10
N ILE A 218 8.77 -14.64 21.34
CA ILE A 218 9.81 -14.57 20.32
C ILE A 218 10.55 -15.93 20.26
N ASN A 219 10.58 -16.55 19.09
CA ASN A 219 11.40 -17.71 18.82
C ASN A 219 12.84 -17.30 18.45
N TRP A 220 13.70 -17.21 19.47
CA TRP A 220 15.11 -16.84 19.30
C TRP A 220 15.91 -17.82 18.43
N HIS A 221 15.53 -19.10 18.38
CA HIS A 221 16.19 -20.05 17.47
C HIS A 221 15.93 -19.69 16.01
N TYR A 222 14.67 -19.39 15.68
CA TYR A 222 14.29 -18.94 14.34
C TYR A 222 15.01 -17.62 13.96
N VAL A 223 15.05 -16.65 14.88
CA VAL A 223 15.78 -15.39 14.67
C VAL A 223 17.26 -15.64 14.41
N LEU A 224 17.91 -16.49 15.20
CA LEU A 224 19.33 -16.81 15.06
C LEU A 224 19.63 -17.53 13.75
N GLU A 225 18.81 -18.52 13.38
CA GLU A 225 18.91 -19.27 12.13
C GLU A 225 18.84 -18.33 10.92
N LYS A 226 17.80 -17.49 10.86
CA LYS A 226 17.58 -16.54 9.77
C LYS A 226 18.64 -15.44 9.71
N THR A 227 19.10 -14.95 10.87
CA THR A 227 20.19 -13.97 10.96
C THR A 227 21.50 -14.57 10.46
N THR A 228 21.83 -15.80 10.83
CA THR A 228 23.03 -16.50 10.35
C THR A 228 22.95 -16.74 8.85
N ALA A 229 21.78 -17.18 8.35
CA ALA A 229 21.52 -17.32 6.92
C ALA A 229 21.69 -15.99 6.16
N THR A 230 21.30 -14.86 6.77
CA THR A 230 21.42 -13.52 6.17
C THR A 230 22.89 -13.18 5.88
N PHE A 231 23.78 -13.38 6.85
CA PHE A 231 25.23 -13.17 6.65
C PHE A 231 25.83 -14.18 5.66
N GLY A 232 25.38 -15.43 5.67
CA GLY A 232 25.79 -16.45 4.71
C GLY A 232 25.43 -16.10 3.27
N VAL A 233 24.18 -15.71 3.02
CA VAL A 233 23.69 -15.30 1.69
C VAL A 233 24.42 -14.04 1.21
N LEU A 234 24.61 -13.04 2.07
CA LEU A 234 25.41 -11.85 1.74
C LEU A 234 26.84 -12.21 1.32
N GLY A 235 27.48 -13.15 2.03
CA GLY A 235 28.80 -13.65 1.66
C GLY A 235 28.82 -14.30 0.27
N ILE A 236 27.84 -15.15 -0.04
CA ILE A 236 27.73 -15.79 -1.35
C ILE A 236 27.49 -14.76 -2.46
N MET A 237 26.62 -13.77 -2.24
CA MET A 237 26.40 -12.68 -3.18
C MET A 237 27.68 -11.89 -3.46
N ILE A 238 28.49 -11.59 -2.44
CA ILE A 238 29.78 -10.93 -2.63
C ILE A 238 30.71 -11.77 -3.52
N VAL A 239 30.77 -13.09 -3.29
CA VAL A 239 31.59 -14.02 -4.10
C VAL A 239 31.09 -14.07 -5.54
N VAL A 240 29.78 -14.21 -5.77
CA VAL A 240 29.17 -14.21 -7.11
C VAL A 240 29.46 -12.91 -7.84
N SER A 241 29.27 -11.77 -7.18
CA SER A 241 29.56 -10.45 -7.75
C SER A 241 31.05 -10.28 -8.10
N GLN A 242 31.97 -10.67 -7.22
CA GLN A 242 33.42 -10.51 -7.43
C GLN A 242 33.97 -11.43 -8.52
N HIS A 243 33.50 -12.69 -8.58
CA HIS A 243 34.06 -13.69 -9.49
C HIS A 243 33.35 -13.77 -10.83
N LEU A 244 32.04 -13.50 -10.90
CA LEU A 244 31.27 -13.66 -12.13
C LEU A 244 30.88 -12.33 -12.77
N ILE A 245 30.51 -11.31 -11.98
CA ILE A 245 30.02 -10.03 -12.53
C ILE A 245 31.17 -9.06 -12.80
N LEU A 246 32.04 -8.83 -11.82
CA LEU A 246 33.14 -7.87 -11.91
C LEU A 246 34.06 -8.05 -13.15
N PRO A 247 34.54 -9.26 -13.52
CA PRO A 247 35.41 -9.40 -14.69
C PRO A 247 34.71 -8.96 -15.99
N VAL A 248 33.42 -9.27 -16.14
CA VAL A 248 32.63 -8.85 -17.31
C VAL A 248 32.48 -7.33 -17.32
N VAL A 249 32.19 -6.72 -16.17
CA VAL A 249 32.10 -5.25 -16.06
C VAL A 249 33.44 -4.58 -16.43
N LEU A 250 34.57 -5.11 -15.97
CA LEU A 250 35.89 -4.56 -16.33
C LEU A 250 36.17 -4.66 -17.84
N GLN A 251 35.78 -5.76 -18.48
CA GLN A 251 35.85 -5.90 -19.94
C GLN A 251 34.96 -4.87 -20.65
N THR A 252 33.73 -4.65 -20.19
CA THR A 252 32.83 -3.63 -20.77
C THR A 252 33.38 -2.21 -20.63
N HIS A 253 34.08 -1.91 -19.53
CA HIS A 253 34.70 -0.60 -19.33
C HIS A 253 35.83 -0.35 -20.35
N ALA A 254 36.63 -1.37 -20.67
CA ALA A 254 37.64 -1.28 -21.73
C ALA A 254 36.99 -1.07 -23.11
N LEU A 255 35.86 -1.75 -23.38
CA LEU A 255 35.10 -1.62 -24.63
C LEU A 255 34.38 -0.27 -24.77
N ARG A 256 34.18 0.47 -23.68
CA ARG A 256 33.51 1.79 -23.69
C ARG A 256 34.24 2.82 -24.54
N LEU A 257 35.56 2.67 -24.70
CA LEU A 257 36.41 3.55 -25.52
C LEU A 257 36.24 3.32 -27.02
N LEU A 258 35.56 2.24 -27.43
CA LEU A 258 35.36 1.87 -28.83
C LEU A 258 34.10 2.52 -29.43
N PRO A 259 34.06 2.69 -30.76
CA PRO A 259 32.87 3.17 -31.47
C PRO A 259 31.64 2.30 -31.19
N LEU A 260 30.45 2.90 -31.29
CA LEU A 260 29.18 2.27 -30.93
C LEU A 260 28.92 0.97 -31.70
N SER A 261 29.34 0.88 -32.97
CA SER A 261 29.18 -0.31 -33.82
C SER A 261 29.88 -1.53 -33.24
N SER A 262 31.13 -1.38 -32.79
CA SER A 262 31.90 -2.45 -32.15
C SER A 262 31.30 -2.86 -30.80
N ARG A 263 30.74 -1.89 -30.05
CA ARG A 263 30.04 -2.18 -28.77
C ARG A 263 28.76 -2.99 -28.98
N LEU A 264 27.98 -2.66 -30.02
CA LEU A 264 26.76 -3.40 -30.35
C LEU A 264 27.04 -4.83 -30.82
N GLN A 265 28.16 -5.08 -31.48
CA GLN A 265 28.57 -6.44 -31.88
C GLN A 265 28.97 -7.32 -30.68
N ALA A 266 29.62 -6.73 -29.66
CA ALA A 266 30.00 -7.45 -28.44
C ALA A 266 28.81 -7.66 -27.47
N PHE A 267 27.76 -6.86 -27.59
CA PHE A 267 26.61 -6.83 -26.67
C PHE A 267 25.93 -8.19 -26.43
N PRO A 268 25.65 -9.03 -27.45
CA PRO A 268 24.99 -10.32 -27.22
C PRO A 268 25.83 -11.28 -26.38
N TYR A 269 27.15 -11.26 -26.55
CA TYR A 269 28.07 -12.12 -25.80
C TYR A 269 28.14 -11.68 -24.33
N ILE A 270 28.28 -10.37 -24.10
CA ILE A 270 28.26 -9.79 -22.75
C ILE A 270 26.93 -10.10 -22.04
N LEU A 271 25.81 -9.99 -22.76
CA LEU A 271 24.50 -10.31 -22.20
C LEU A 271 24.44 -11.77 -21.75
N LEU A 272 24.90 -12.72 -22.60
CA LEU A 272 24.90 -14.14 -22.26
C LEU A 272 25.78 -14.44 -21.05
N ASP A 273 26.96 -13.82 -20.94
CA ASP A 273 27.86 -13.97 -19.79
C ASP A 273 27.24 -13.43 -18.50
N LEU A 274 26.38 -12.41 -18.61
CA LEU A 274 25.71 -11.78 -17.47
C LEU A 274 24.39 -12.44 -17.08
N VAL A 275 23.70 -13.17 -17.97
CA VAL A 275 22.37 -13.73 -17.71
C VAL A 275 22.34 -14.63 -16.48
N PHE A 276 23.31 -15.53 -16.35
CA PHE A 276 23.36 -16.47 -15.24
C PHE A 276 23.72 -15.82 -13.89
N PRO A 277 24.81 -15.05 -13.76
CA PRO A 277 25.15 -14.44 -12.48
C PRO A 277 24.10 -13.42 -12.02
N PHE A 278 23.48 -12.65 -12.92
CA PHE A 278 22.41 -11.73 -12.54
C PHE A 278 21.13 -12.44 -12.09
N MET A 279 20.79 -13.60 -12.66
CA MET A 279 19.66 -14.39 -12.17
C MET A 279 19.93 -14.89 -10.74
N ILE A 280 21.15 -15.38 -10.47
CA ILE A 280 21.52 -15.81 -9.12
C ILE A 280 21.37 -14.66 -8.13
N GLU A 281 21.96 -13.50 -8.43
CA GLU A 281 21.83 -12.32 -7.58
C GLU A 281 20.38 -11.88 -7.41
N TYR A 282 19.58 -11.90 -8.48
CA TYR A 282 18.16 -11.53 -8.43
C TYR A 282 17.37 -12.42 -7.46
N LEU A 283 17.58 -13.74 -7.51
CA LEU A 283 16.93 -14.68 -6.60
C LEU A 283 17.46 -14.58 -5.17
N MET A 284 18.78 -14.36 -5.00
CA MET A 284 19.40 -14.20 -3.69
C MET A 284 18.95 -12.90 -3.00
N VAL A 285 18.88 -11.79 -3.72
CA VAL A 285 18.32 -10.53 -3.20
C VAL A 285 16.87 -10.72 -2.76
N TRP A 286 16.07 -11.43 -3.57
CA TRP A 286 14.69 -11.73 -3.20
C TRP A 286 14.61 -12.58 -1.93
N TYR A 287 15.37 -13.67 -1.86
CA TYR A 287 15.41 -14.52 -0.67
C TYR A 287 15.90 -13.76 0.58
N LEU A 288 16.96 -12.96 0.42
CA LEU A 288 17.55 -12.15 1.49
C LEU A 288 16.54 -11.18 2.10
N ILE A 289 15.83 -10.42 1.28
CA ILE A 289 14.90 -9.40 1.77
C ILE A 289 13.64 -10.06 2.31
N TRP A 290 12.93 -10.84 1.49
CA TRP A 290 11.60 -11.31 1.81
C TRP A 290 11.58 -12.50 2.79
N GLU A 291 12.55 -13.41 2.70
CA GLU A 291 12.54 -14.64 3.48
C GLU A 291 13.45 -14.60 4.71
N LEU A 292 14.48 -13.75 4.72
CA LEU A 292 15.39 -13.62 5.85
C LEU A 292 15.13 -12.35 6.67
N ILE A 293 15.32 -11.17 6.07
CA ILE A 293 15.27 -9.89 6.80
C ILE A 293 13.87 -9.59 7.32
N LEU A 294 12.83 -9.68 6.47
CA LEU A 294 11.46 -9.34 6.89
C LEU A 294 10.93 -10.30 7.96
N ASN A 295 11.21 -11.60 7.84
CA ASN A 295 10.82 -12.59 8.85
C ASN A 295 11.53 -12.36 10.20
N VAL A 296 12.83 -12.01 10.20
CA VAL A 296 13.54 -11.66 11.44
C VAL A 296 12.93 -10.43 12.09
N LEU A 297 12.65 -9.38 11.31
CA LEU A 297 12.00 -8.19 11.83
C LEU A 297 10.60 -8.52 12.36
N ALA A 298 9.87 -9.45 11.73
CA ALA A 298 8.49 -9.76 12.11
C ALA A 298 8.47 -10.44 13.47
N GLU A 299 9.35 -11.41 13.65
CA GLU A 299 9.53 -12.11 14.91
C GLU A 299 10.00 -11.17 16.04
N LEU A 300 10.96 -10.28 15.75
CA LEU A 300 11.46 -9.29 16.72
C LEU A 300 10.40 -8.25 17.13
N THR A 301 9.40 -8.03 16.30
CA THR A 301 8.31 -7.07 16.55
C THR A 301 7.01 -7.74 16.99
N PHE A 302 7.04 -9.03 17.31
CA PHE A 302 5.87 -9.83 17.69
C PHE A 302 4.77 -9.83 16.63
N PHE A 303 5.15 -9.76 15.36
CA PHE A 303 4.21 -9.66 14.26
C PHE A 303 3.94 -11.05 13.69
N ALA A 304 2.68 -11.50 13.78
CA ALA A 304 2.30 -12.89 13.52
C ALA A 304 2.14 -13.24 12.04
N ASP A 305 1.99 -12.25 11.17
CA ASP A 305 1.67 -12.49 9.78
C ASP A 305 2.91 -12.41 8.89
N HIS A 306 3.24 -13.51 8.22
CA HIS A 306 4.49 -13.68 7.47
C HIS A 306 4.26 -13.73 5.95
N GLY A 307 3.08 -13.33 5.46
CA GLY A 307 2.77 -13.39 4.02
C GLY A 307 3.37 -12.23 3.21
N PHE A 308 4.69 -12.17 3.11
CA PHE A 308 5.41 -11.15 2.34
C PHE A 308 5.33 -11.35 0.82
N TYR A 309 5.08 -12.58 0.38
CA TYR A 309 5.00 -12.98 -1.02
C TYR A 309 4.07 -14.19 -1.20
N GLY A 310 3.54 -14.37 -2.41
CA GLY A 310 2.84 -15.56 -2.86
C GLY A 310 3.73 -16.49 -3.69
N PRO A 311 3.19 -17.60 -4.21
CA PRO A 311 3.92 -18.57 -5.03
C PRO A 311 4.19 -18.05 -6.45
N TRP A 312 4.92 -16.94 -6.57
CA TRP A 312 5.14 -16.22 -7.82
C TRP A 312 5.94 -17.03 -8.85
N TRP A 313 6.74 -18.00 -8.43
CA TRP A 313 7.50 -18.90 -9.32
C TRP A 313 6.59 -19.78 -10.22
N ASN A 314 5.35 -20.02 -9.78
CA ASN A 314 4.33 -20.75 -10.54
C ASN A 314 3.45 -19.82 -11.40
N SER A 315 3.80 -18.54 -11.53
CA SER A 315 3.01 -17.58 -12.30
C SER A 315 3.02 -17.94 -13.79
N ALA A 316 1.83 -18.13 -14.37
CA ALA A 316 1.66 -18.30 -15.82
C ALA A 316 1.50 -16.95 -16.56
N THR A 317 1.26 -15.85 -15.83
CA THR A 317 1.05 -14.52 -16.41
C THR A 317 1.81 -13.45 -15.62
N TRP A 318 2.23 -12.40 -16.31
CA TRP A 318 2.87 -11.23 -15.70
C TRP A 318 1.98 -10.50 -14.69
N GLY A 319 0.66 -10.59 -14.86
CA GLY A 319 -0.30 -10.02 -13.89
C GLY A 319 -0.33 -10.78 -12.57
N ALA A 320 -0.21 -12.11 -12.60
CA ALA A 320 -0.08 -12.93 -11.38
C ALA A 320 1.26 -12.65 -10.69
N PHE A 321 2.35 -12.61 -11.44
CA PHE A 321 3.67 -12.25 -10.92
C PHE A 321 3.69 -10.90 -10.21
N ALA A 322 3.11 -9.85 -10.81
CA ALA A 322 3.08 -8.51 -10.23
C ALA A 322 2.28 -8.40 -8.91
N ARG A 323 1.41 -9.38 -8.62
CA ARG A 323 0.66 -9.46 -7.36
C ARG A 323 1.38 -10.29 -6.31
N ASP A 324 2.00 -11.38 -6.75
CA ASP A 324 2.50 -12.42 -5.84
C ASP A 324 4.00 -12.21 -5.50
N TRP A 325 4.77 -11.44 -6.30
CA TRP A 325 6.20 -11.19 -6.05
C TRP A 325 6.46 -10.31 -4.83
N ASN A 326 5.78 -9.15 -4.78
CA ASN A 326 5.90 -8.16 -3.71
C ASN A 326 4.50 -7.71 -3.31
N THR A 327 3.85 -8.59 -2.55
CA THR A 327 2.50 -8.40 -2.02
C THR A 327 2.32 -7.08 -1.26
N PRO A 328 3.23 -6.62 -0.37
CA PRO A 328 3.04 -5.34 0.33
C PRO A 328 2.91 -4.14 -0.62
N VAL A 329 3.82 -4.01 -1.57
CA VAL A 329 3.80 -2.88 -2.52
C VAL A 329 2.62 -2.99 -3.47
N HIS A 330 2.30 -4.22 -3.94
CA HIS A 330 1.13 -4.45 -4.76
C HIS A 330 -0.15 -3.98 -4.08
N ASN A 331 -0.36 -4.36 -2.82
CA ASN A 331 -1.57 -4.02 -2.08
C ASN A 331 -1.65 -2.53 -1.75
N PHE A 332 -0.52 -1.88 -1.46
CA PHE A 332 -0.47 -0.43 -1.30
C PHE A 332 -0.92 0.29 -2.57
N LEU A 333 -0.34 -0.06 -3.72
CA LEU A 333 -0.68 0.51 -5.02
C LEU A 333 -2.14 0.21 -5.39
N HIS A 334 -2.60 -1.00 -5.12
CA HIS A 334 -3.97 -1.40 -5.39
C HIS A 334 -4.98 -0.59 -4.56
N ARG A 335 -4.73 -0.37 -3.26
CA ARG A 335 -5.63 0.38 -2.39
C ARG A 335 -5.55 1.89 -2.63
N HIS A 336 -4.37 2.47 -2.54
CA HIS A 336 -4.21 3.94 -2.49
C HIS A 336 -4.11 4.59 -3.86
N VAL A 337 -3.77 3.83 -4.91
CA VAL A 337 -3.60 4.37 -6.27
C VAL A 337 -4.70 3.86 -7.18
N TYR A 338 -4.86 2.55 -7.31
CA TYR A 338 -5.84 1.97 -8.24
C TYR A 338 -7.29 2.27 -7.81
N HIS A 339 -7.69 1.89 -6.58
CA HIS A 339 -9.05 2.17 -6.11
C HIS A 339 -9.31 3.66 -5.93
N SER A 340 -8.35 4.43 -5.42
CA SER A 340 -8.48 5.88 -5.31
C SER A 340 -8.64 6.56 -6.67
N SER A 341 -7.89 6.14 -7.71
CA SER A 341 -8.05 6.69 -9.06
C SER A 341 -9.46 6.42 -9.60
N ILE A 342 -9.97 5.21 -9.40
CA ILE A 342 -11.33 4.85 -9.83
C ILE A 342 -12.38 5.69 -9.09
N SER A 343 -12.24 5.84 -7.76
CA SER A 343 -13.22 6.56 -6.96
C SER A 343 -13.17 8.08 -7.15
N ALA A 344 -11.98 8.66 -7.33
CA ALA A 344 -11.80 10.11 -7.42
C ALA A 344 -12.03 10.63 -8.84
N TRP A 345 -11.52 9.92 -9.86
CA TRP A 345 -11.58 10.35 -11.26
C TRP A 345 -12.58 9.58 -12.11
N HIS A 346 -13.30 8.61 -11.53
CA HIS A 346 -14.30 7.79 -12.24
C HIS A 346 -13.75 7.14 -13.52
N VAL A 347 -12.46 6.79 -13.50
CA VAL A 347 -11.76 6.23 -14.66
C VAL A 347 -12.05 4.74 -14.85
N SER A 348 -11.91 4.25 -16.09
CA SER A 348 -12.05 2.83 -16.40
C SER A 348 -11.00 1.98 -15.67
N ARG A 349 -11.31 0.70 -15.42
CA ARG A 349 -10.37 -0.26 -14.79
C ARG A 349 -9.04 -0.37 -15.54
N GLY A 350 -9.08 -0.31 -16.88
CA GLY A 350 -7.88 -0.35 -17.71
C GLY A 350 -7.01 0.89 -17.54
N THR A 351 -7.63 2.08 -17.52
CA THR A 351 -6.94 3.35 -17.30
C THR A 351 -6.34 3.42 -15.89
N ALA A 352 -7.07 2.96 -14.86
CA ALA A 352 -6.57 2.88 -13.49
C ALA A 352 -5.35 1.96 -13.36
N ALA A 353 -5.34 0.83 -14.08
CA ALA A 353 -4.17 -0.04 -14.16
C ALA A 353 -2.97 0.68 -14.81
N VAL A 354 -3.18 1.36 -15.94
CA VAL A 354 -2.12 2.14 -16.60
C VAL A 354 -1.55 3.23 -15.68
N ILE A 355 -2.39 3.97 -14.96
CA ILE A 355 -1.96 4.99 -13.97
C ILE A 355 -1.11 4.34 -12.88
N THR A 356 -1.54 3.19 -12.36
CA THR A 356 -0.83 2.48 -11.29
C THR A 356 0.54 1.98 -11.75
N PHE A 357 0.62 1.38 -12.95
CA PHE A 357 1.89 0.96 -13.54
C PHE A 357 2.79 2.13 -13.89
N LEU A 358 2.23 3.25 -14.37
CA LEU A 358 2.98 4.47 -14.68
C LEU A 358 3.63 5.06 -13.43
N LEU A 359 2.87 5.18 -12.34
CA LEU A 359 3.41 5.64 -11.06
C LEU A 359 4.53 4.71 -10.57
N SER A 360 4.32 3.39 -10.64
CA SER A 360 5.34 2.41 -10.29
C SER A 360 6.60 2.58 -11.13
N ALA A 361 6.47 2.71 -12.45
CA ALA A 361 7.60 2.91 -13.37
C ALA A 361 8.37 4.21 -13.09
N LEU A 362 7.67 5.30 -12.75
CA LEU A 362 8.29 6.57 -12.37
C LEU A 362 9.09 6.45 -11.06
N VAL A 363 8.55 5.78 -10.04
CA VAL A 363 9.25 5.54 -8.77
C VAL A 363 10.49 4.65 -8.99
N HIS A 364 10.40 3.64 -9.83
CA HIS A 364 11.56 2.80 -10.16
C HIS A 364 12.64 3.57 -10.92
N GLU A 365 12.26 4.41 -11.90
CA GLU A 365 13.22 5.30 -12.58
C GLU A 365 13.80 6.35 -11.63
N LEU A 366 13.04 6.85 -10.66
CA LEU A 366 13.52 7.75 -9.61
C LEU A 366 14.62 7.10 -8.75
N VAL A 367 14.46 5.82 -8.40
CA VAL A 367 15.51 5.03 -7.72
C VAL A 367 16.75 4.91 -8.61
N MET A 368 16.56 4.60 -9.91
CA MET A 368 17.68 4.51 -10.87
C MET A 368 18.38 5.85 -11.09
N TRP A 369 17.64 6.94 -11.12
CA TRP A 369 18.19 8.29 -11.22
C TRP A 369 19.00 8.65 -9.97
N SER A 370 18.51 8.32 -8.78
CA SER A 370 19.25 8.53 -7.52
C SER A 370 20.54 7.71 -7.48
N LEU A 371 20.54 6.53 -8.08
CA LEU A 371 21.68 5.62 -8.21
C LEU A 371 22.76 6.11 -9.18
N PHE A 372 22.37 6.37 -10.43
CA PHE A 372 23.29 6.68 -11.52
C PHE A 372 23.52 8.18 -11.72
N LYS A 373 22.78 9.04 -11.01
CA LYS A 373 22.77 10.51 -11.15
C LYS A 373 22.49 10.99 -12.57
N ARG A 374 21.91 10.12 -13.40
CA ARG A 374 21.58 10.38 -14.80
C ARG A 374 20.27 9.70 -15.15
N LEU A 375 19.34 10.48 -15.71
CA LEU A 375 18.06 9.99 -16.20
C LEU A 375 18.28 9.29 -17.55
N ARG A 376 17.85 8.02 -17.68
CA ARG A 376 18.00 7.24 -18.92
C ARG A 376 16.67 6.69 -19.43
N GLY A 377 15.78 6.29 -18.54
CA GLY A 377 14.45 5.79 -18.86
C GLY A 377 14.38 4.31 -19.26
N TYR A 378 15.48 3.55 -19.27
CA TYR A 378 15.44 2.15 -19.71
C TYR A 378 14.53 1.30 -18.81
N LEU A 379 14.61 1.46 -17.49
CA LEU A 379 13.74 0.75 -16.56
C LEU A 379 12.28 1.19 -16.73
N PHE A 380 12.04 2.49 -16.87
CA PHE A 380 10.72 3.03 -17.15
C PHE A 380 10.07 2.38 -18.37
N PHE A 381 10.76 2.35 -19.53
CA PHE A 381 10.21 1.77 -20.75
C PHE A 381 9.99 0.25 -20.64
N MET A 382 10.92 -0.48 -20.03
CA MET A 382 10.77 -1.93 -19.83
C MET A 382 9.60 -2.27 -18.90
N MET A 383 9.35 -1.46 -17.86
CA MET A 383 8.18 -1.63 -16.99
C MET A 383 6.88 -1.30 -17.72
N MET A 384 6.84 -0.24 -18.52
CA MET A 384 5.64 0.08 -19.33
C MET A 384 5.34 -1.00 -20.38
N LEU A 385 6.37 -1.68 -20.90
CA LEU A 385 6.22 -2.80 -21.84
C LEU A 385 5.56 -4.04 -21.20
N GLN A 386 5.53 -4.14 -19.87
CA GLN A 386 4.80 -5.22 -19.19
C GLN A 386 3.30 -5.18 -19.47
N ILE A 387 2.69 -3.99 -19.68
CA ILE A 387 1.24 -3.89 -19.94
C ILE A 387 0.86 -4.55 -21.28
N PRO A 388 1.51 -4.23 -22.42
CA PRO A 388 1.32 -4.98 -23.66
C PRO A 388 1.55 -6.48 -23.48
N LEU A 389 2.55 -6.89 -22.69
CA LEU A 389 2.89 -8.29 -22.48
C LEU A 389 1.81 -9.03 -21.66
N VAL A 390 1.22 -8.37 -20.66
CA VAL A 390 0.04 -8.88 -19.93
C VAL A 390 -1.15 -9.06 -20.88
N ASN A 391 -1.39 -8.09 -21.76
CA ASN A 391 -2.47 -8.17 -22.74
C ASN A 391 -2.22 -9.27 -23.79
N ALA A 392 -0.98 -9.43 -24.24
CA ALA A 392 -0.56 -10.51 -25.13
C ALA A 392 -0.77 -11.88 -24.47
N GLY A 393 -0.48 -12.02 -23.17
CA GLY A 393 -0.76 -13.23 -22.40
C GLY A 393 -2.25 -13.59 -22.28
N ARG A 394 -3.16 -12.64 -22.52
CA ARG A 394 -4.62 -12.86 -22.53
C ARG A 394 -5.17 -13.21 -23.91
N THR A 395 -4.35 -13.19 -24.96
CA THR A 395 -4.75 -13.58 -26.31
C THR A 395 -5.01 -15.07 -26.41
N GLY A 396 -5.80 -15.49 -27.41
CA GLY A 396 -6.15 -16.90 -27.63
C GLY A 396 -4.95 -17.84 -27.83
N TRP A 397 -3.76 -17.30 -28.13
CA TRP A 397 -2.52 -18.07 -28.31
C TRP A 397 -1.94 -18.62 -27.00
N LEU A 398 -2.07 -17.88 -25.90
CA LEU A 398 -1.56 -18.26 -24.58
C LEU A 398 -2.67 -18.69 -23.61
N LYS A 399 -3.92 -18.34 -23.93
CA LYS A 399 -5.08 -18.67 -23.09
C LYS A 399 -5.25 -20.19 -22.97
N GLY A 400 -5.18 -20.69 -21.73
CA GLY A 400 -5.33 -22.12 -21.40
C GLY A 400 -4.05 -22.96 -21.48
N ARG A 401 -2.89 -22.34 -21.79
CA ARG A 401 -1.58 -23.02 -21.82
C ARG A 401 -0.67 -22.52 -20.69
N GLU A 402 -0.96 -22.94 -19.46
CA GLU A 402 -0.28 -22.44 -18.26
C GLU A 402 1.23 -22.74 -18.26
N THR A 403 1.64 -23.93 -18.70
CA THR A 403 3.05 -24.30 -18.79
C THR A 403 3.83 -23.42 -19.76
N LEU A 404 3.25 -23.11 -20.93
CA LEU A 404 3.89 -22.23 -21.91
C LEU A 404 4.00 -20.80 -21.36
N GLY A 405 2.97 -20.32 -20.67
CA GLY A 405 2.98 -19.03 -19.98
C GLY A 405 4.09 -18.95 -18.93
N ASN A 406 4.27 -20.01 -18.13
CA ASN A 406 5.33 -20.07 -17.12
C ASN A 406 6.73 -20.11 -17.74
N VAL A 407 6.95 -20.86 -18.82
CA VAL A 407 8.25 -20.88 -19.54
C VAL A 407 8.58 -19.50 -20.10
N LEU A 408 7.61 -18.81 -20.73
CA LEU A 408 7.81 -17.45 -21.25
C LEU A 408 8.04 -16.43 -20.14
N PHE A 409 7.37 -16.61 -19.00
CA PHE A 409 7.59 -15.81 -17.79
C PHE A 409 9.03 -15.95 -17.30
N TRP A 410 9.51 -17.18 -17.08
CA TRP A 410 10.88 -17.44 -16.66
C TRP A 410 11.90 -16.91 -17.65
N TRP A 411 11.68 -17.10 -18.95
CA TRP A 411 12.56 -16.54 -19.98
C TRP A 411 12.66 -15.01 -19.89
N GLY A 412 11.55 -14.32 -19.61
CA GLY A 412 11.56 -12.88 -19.35
C GLY A 412 12.31 -12.50 -18.08
N VAL A 413 12.12 -13.23 -16.97
CA VAL A 413 12.83 -12.97 -15.70
C VAL A 413 14.34 -13.23 -15.84
N TYR A 414 14.76 -14.23 -16.63
CA TYR A 414 16.19 -14.50 -16.91
C TYR A 414 16.86 -13.40 -17.73
N THR A 415 16.14 -12.85 -18.70
CA THR A 415 16.73 -11.90 -19.66
C THR A 415 16.63 -10.45 -19.20
N ALA A 416 15.54 -10.06 -18.52
CA ALA A 416 15.25 -8.67 -18.25
C ALA A 416 16.24 -7.97 -17.29
N PRO A 417 16.62 -8.52 -16.11
CA PRO A 417 17.58 -7.86 -15.21
C PRO A 417 18.96 -7.70 -15.86
N SER A 418 19.40 -8.74 -16.56
CA SER A 418 20.69 -8.82 -17.24
C SER A 418 20.76 -7.84 -18.41
N LEU A 419 19.67 -7.73 -19.18
CA LEU A 419 19.52 -6.75 -20.25
C LEU A 419 19.54 -5.33 -19.68
N LEU A 420 18.77 -5.08 -18.62
CA LEU A 420 18.71 -3.79 -17.97
C LEU A 420 20.11 -3.37 -17.49
N CYS A 421 20.80 -4.23 -16.76
CA CYS A 421 22.14 -3.91 -16.27
C CYS A 421 23.12 -3.63 -17.42
N SER A 422 23.11 -4.47 -18.46
CA SER A 422 23.93 -4.28 -19.66
C SER A 422 23.67 -2.93 -20.33
N LEU A 423 22.40 -2.51 -20.43
CA LEU A 423 22.02 -1.19 -20.97
C LEU A 423 22.48 -0.04 -20.07
N TYR A 424 22.42 -0.18 -18.74
CA TYR A 424 22.89 0.85 -17.80
C TYR A 424 24.42 0.94 -17.73
N LEU A 425 25.16 -0.12 -18.06
CA LEU A 425 26.62 -0.14 -18.01
C LEU A 425 27.28 0.25 -19.35
N ILE A 426 26.74 -0.22 -20.47
CA ILE A 426 27.41 -0.18 -21.80
C ILE A 426 27.02 1.06 -22.62
N ILE A 427 25.74 1.43 -22.60
CA ILE A 427 25.18 2.58 -23.33
C ILE A 427 25.22 3.80 -22.42
#